data_AF-A0A948KDG0-F1
#
_entry.id   AF-A0A948KDG0-F1
#
_cell.length_a   1.000
_cell.length_b   1.000
_cell.length_c   1.000
_cell.angle_alpha   90.00
_cell.angle_beta   90.00
_cell.angle_gamma   90.00
#
_symmetry.space_group_name_H-M   'P 1'
#
loop_
_entity.id
_entity.type
_entity.pdbx_description
1 polymer ?
#
loop_
_entity_poly.entity_id
_entity_poly.type
_entity_poly.pdbx_seq_one_letter_code
_entity_poly.pdbx_strand_id
1 'polypeptide(L)'
;MVYYVPPKYFRQEEFVDPWTYEYYNARGWDVWRLFRSQILYVAFTLRVRYGRAITINDWHQHKDKELCYRWRGFRTPKYDRYSAYSPHSMGGAIDLDVYGMGAEEV
;
A
#
# COMPACT_ATOMS: atom_id res chain seq x y z
N MET A 1 -16.04 6.00 16.08
CA MET A 1 -16.03 4.68 15.43
C MET A 1 -15.55 4.90 14.00
N VAL A 2 -14.29 4.59 13.69
CA VAL A 2 -13.77 4.75 12.32
C VAL A 2 -14.19 3.49 11.56
N TYR A 3 -15.14 3.64 10.65
CA TYR A 3 -15.64 2.53 9.85
C TYR A 3 -14.52 2.03 8.95
N TYR A 4 -14.34 0.70 8.98
CA TYR A 4 -13.55 -0.04 8.01
C TYR A 4 -14.24 0.13 6.64
N VAL A 5 -13.64 0.92 5.76
CA VAL A 5 -14.05 1.01 4.36
C VAL A 5 -12.80 0.69 3.54
N PRO A 6 -12.75 -0.49 2.90
CA PRO A 6 -11.73 -0.77 1.90
C PRO A 6 -11.68 0.41 0.94
N PRO A 7 -10.50 1.00 0.69
CA PRO A 7 -10.44 2.22 -0.08
C PRO A 7 -10.91 1.90 -1.50
N LYS A 8 -12.11 2.39 -1.87
CA LYS A 8 -12.90 2.00 -3.06
C LYS A 8 -12.12 1.92 -4.39
N TYR A 9 -11.01 2.63 -4.48
CA TYR A 9 -10.19 2.78 -5.68
C TYR A 9 -8.93 1.90 -5.70
N PHE A 10 -8.68 1.13 -4.65
CA PHE A 10 -7.49 0.31 -4.54
C PHE A 10 -7.81 -1.15 -4.24
N ARG A 11 -6.85 -2.01 -4.56
CA ARG A 11 -6.83 -3.44 -4.29
C ARG A 11 -5.80 -3.77 -3.22
N GLN A 12 -5.94 -4.93 -2.59
CA GLN A 12 -5.11 -5.33 -1.45
C GLN A 12 -3.64 -5.52 -1.85
N GLU A 13 -3.40 -6.06 -3.05
CA GLU A 13 -2.07 -6.28 -3.62
C GLU A 13 -1.26 -4.99 -3.84
N GLU A 14 -1.93 -3.83 -3.92
CA GLU A 14 -1.28 -2.53 -4.07
C GLU A 14 -0.63 -2.04 -2.77
N PHE A 15 -0.98 -2.63 -1.63
CA PHE A 15 -0.53 -2.18 -0.31
C PHE A 15 0.52 -3.08 0.33
N VAL A 16 0.76 -4.27 -0.21
CA VAL A 16 1.70 -5.23 0.38
C VAL A 16 2.60 -5.83 -0.69
N ASP A 17 3.68 -6.49 -0.27
CA ASP A 17 4.55 -7.24 -1.18
C ASP A 17 3.89 -8.56 -1.67
N PRO A 18 4.38 -9.17 -2.77
CA PRO A 18 3.77 -10.39 -3.33
C PRO A 18 3.64 -11.52 -2.31
N TRP A 19 4.67 -11.75 -1.49
CA TRP A 19 4.66 -12.85 -0.53
C TRP A 19 3.62 -12.63 0.56
N THR A 20 3.50 -11.39 1.06
CA THR A 20 2.47 -11.03 2.05
C THR A 20 1.07 -11.19 1.45
N TYR A 21 0.85 -10.71 0.22
CA TYR A 21 -0.44 -10.86 -0.46
C TYR A 21 -0.83 -12.33 -0.62
N GLU A 22 0.08 -13.15 -1.18
CA GLU A 22 -0.14 -14.58 -1.40
C GLU A 22 -0.41 -15.32 -0.08
N TYR A 23 0.34 -15.01 0.98
CA TYR A 23 0.18 -15.64 2.29
C TYR A 23 -1.22 -15.40 2.89
N TYR A 24 -1.72 -14.17 2.82
CA TYR A 24 -3.04 -13.79 3.34
C TYR A 24 -4.17 -14.31 2.44
N ASN A 25 -4.03 -14.15 1.11
CA ASN A 25 -5.04 -14.60 0.14
C ASN A 25 -5.25 -16.11 0.19
N ALA A 26 -4.17 -16.90 0.30
CA ALA A 26 -4.26 -18.36 0.43
C ALA A 26 -5.02 -18.83 1.69
N ARG A 27 -5.17 -17.95 2.68
CA ARG A 27 -5.89 -18.21 3.94
C ARG A 27 -7.28 -17.57 3.98
N GLY A 28 -7.68 -16.87 2.91
CA GLY A 28 -8.90 -16.07 2.90
C GLY A 28 -8.88 -14.93 3.93
N TRP A 29 -7.68 -14.47 4.30
CA TRP A 29 -7.52 -13.39 5.27
C TRP A 29 -7.47 -12.05 4.58
N ASP A 30 -8.10 -11.09 5.23
CA ASP A 30 -8.17 -9.73 4.75
C ASP A 30 -6.89 -8.95 5.05
N VAL A 31 -6.15 -8.59 4.00
CA VAL A 31 -4.89 -7.83 4.07
C VAL A 31 -5.10 -6.44 4.67
N TRP A 32 -6.30 -5.86 4.54
CA TRP A 32 -6.60 -4.53 5.11
C TRP A 32 -6.42 -4.49 6.63
N ARG A 33 -6.48 -5.64 7.32
CA ARG A 33 -6.24 -5.76 8.76
C ARG A 33 -4.80 -5.52 9.18
N LEU A 34 -3.85 -5.53 8.24
CA LEU A 34 -2.46 -5.13 8.50
C LEU A 34 -2.32 -3.62 8.70
N PHE A 35 -3.33 -2.83 8.32
CA PHE A 35 -3.26 -1.38 8.28
C PHE A 35 -4.11 -0.73 9.37
N ARG A 36 -3.62 0.41 9.84
CA ARG A 36 -4.40 1.33 10.66
C ARG A 36 -5.44 1.98 9.76
N SER A 37 -6.70 2.02 10.20
CA SER A 37 -7.81 2.62 9.42
C SER A 37 -7.51 4.05 8.91
N GLN A 38 -6.73 4.81 9.67
CA GLN A 38 -6.33 6.17 9.32
C GLN A 38 -5.50 6.24 8.03
N ILE A 39 -4.56 5.32 7.81
CA ILE A 39 -3.71 5.38 6.59
C ILE A 39 -4.52 4.99 5.34
N LEU A 40 -5.47 4.06 5.48
CA LEU A 40 -6.40 3.71 4.39
C LEU A 40 -7.32 4.89 4.03
N TYR A 41 -7.80 5.61 5.05
CA TYR A 41 -8.59 6.82 4.85
C TYR A 41 -7.79 7.94 4.17
N VAL A 42 -6.51 8.11 4.54
CA VAL A 42 -5.60 9.07 3.87
C VAL A 42 -5.43 8.70 2.40
N ALA A 43 -5.13 7.44 2.06
CA ALA A 43 -5.01 6.99 0.67
C ALA A 43 -6.28 7.28 -0.15
N PHE A 44 -7.45 6.96 0.41
CA PHE A 44 -8.73 7.28 -0.22
C PHE A 44 -8.91 8.80 -0.43
N THR A 45 -8.61 9.59 0.60
CA THR A 45 -8.75 11.05 0.55
C THR A 45 -7.83 11.67 -0.49
N LEU A 46 -6.57 11.23 -0.59
CA LEU A 46 -5.64 11.69 -1.63
C LEU A 46 -6.16 11.33 -3.03
N ARG A 47 -6.69 10.11 -3.20
CA ARG A 47 -7.26 9.68 -4.49
C ARG A 47 -8.45 10.53 -4.91
N VAL A 48 -9.33 10.89 -3.96
CA VAL A 48 -10.48 11.77 -4.20
C VAL A 48 -10.03 13.21 -4.45
N ARG A 49 -9.11 13.73 -3.63
CA ARG A 49 -8.59 15.10 -3.71
C ARG A 49 -7.98 15.40 -5.07
N TYR A 50 -7.10 14.52 -5.54
CA TYR A 50 -6.39 14.75 -6.80
C TYR A 50 -7.18 14.28 -8.01
N GLY A 51 -8.11 13.32 -7.85
CA GLY A 51 -8.86 12.75 -8.97
C GLY A 51 -7.98 11.94 -9.94
N ARG A 52 -6.69 11.73 -9.64
CA ARG A 52 -5.71 11.01 -10.48
C ARG A 52 -5.35 9.66 -9.91
N ALA A 53 -4.91 8.73 -10.77
CA ALA A 53 -4.42 7.43 -10.32
C ALA A 53 -3.28 7.60 -9.29
N ILE A 54 -3.28 6.73 -8.27
CA ILE A 54 -2.26 6.70 -7.24
C ILE A 54 -1.60 5.32 -7.30
N THR A 55 -0.27 5.31 -7.29
CA THR A 55 0.53 4.08 -7.27
C THR A 55 1.23 3.96 -5.94
N ILE A 56 0.92 2.92 -5.17
CA ILE A 56 1.67 2.53 -3.96
C ILE A 56 2.65 1.44 -4.37
N ASN A 57 2.20 0.19 -4.50
CA ASN A 57 2.95 -0.89 -5.14
C ASN A 57 2.34 -1.22 -6.51
N ASP A 58 3.18 -1.52 -7.51
CA ASP A 58 2.75 -1.90 -8.86
C ASP A 58 3.28 -3.26 -9.32
N TRP A 59 3.92 -4.03 -8.44
CA TRP A 59 4.49 -5.35 -8.77
C TRP A 59 3.52 -6.33 -9.43
N HIS A 60 2.22 -6.18 -9.22
CA HIS A 60 1.18 -7.03 -9.80
C HIS A 60 0.94 -6.75 -11.29
N GLN A 61 1.40 -5.61 -11.80
CA GLN A 61 1.27 -5.18 -13.20
C GLN A 61 2.52 -5.53 -14.02
N HIS A 62 3.64 -5.82 -13.35
CA HIS A 62 4.93 -6.05 -13.99
C HIS A 62 5.30 -7.53 -14.02
N LYS A 63 5.86 -7.95 -15.17
CA LYS A 63 6.48 -9.26 -15.34
C LYS A 63 7.85 -9.32 -14.65
N ASP A 64 8.62 -8.23 -14.73
CA ASP A 64 9.90 -8.09 -14.06
C ASP A 64 9.70 -7.48 -12.66
N LYS A 65 10.13 -8.22 -11.63
CA LYS A 65 9.98 -7.80 -10.23
C LYS A 65 11.04 -6.83 -9.75
N GLU A 66 12.12 -6.66 -10.50
CA GLU A 66 13.11 -5.59 -10.27
C GLU A 66 12.65 -4.26 -10.88
N LEU A 67 11.73 -4.34 -11.86
CA LEU A 67 11.01 -3.27 -12.56
C LEU A 67 10.06 -2.40 -11.73
N CYS A 68 9.79 -2.79 -10.49
CA CYS A 68 8.53 -2.43 -9.82
C CYS A 68 8.68 -2.01 -8.36
N TYR A 69 7.68 -1.29 -7.87
CA TYR A 69 7.51 -0.97 -6.46
C TYR A 69 6.80 -2.10 -5.73
N ARG A 70 7.49 -2.63 -4.71
CA ARG A 70 7.00 -3.75 -3.88
C ARG A 70 7.06 -3.51 -2.37
N TRP A 71 7.69 -2.42 -1.94
CA TRP A 71 7.95 -2.11 -0.53
C TRP A 71 7.49 -0.71 -0.11
N ARG A 72 6.46 -0.17 -0.77
CA ARG A 72 5.94 1.17 -0.49
C ARG A 72 4.74 1.19 0.46
N GLY A 73 4.03 0.07 0.63
CA GLY A 73 3.01 -0.08 1.65
C GLY A 73 3.53 -0.75 2.95
N PHE A 74 2.91 -1.85 3.38
CA PHE A 74 3.35 -2.63 4.54
C PHE A 74 4.73 -3.25 4.28
N ARG A 75 5.61 -3.19 5.27
CA ARG A 75 6.97 -3.75 5.19
C ARG A 75 7.13 -4.90 6.17
N THR A 76 7.68 -6.01 5.66
CA THR A 76 8.05 -7.19 6.45
C THR A 76 9.56 -7.27 6.63
N PRO A 77 10.07 -8.15 7.52
CA PRO A 77 11.52 -8.40 7.65
C PRO A 77 12.23 -8.83 6.36
N LYS A 78 11.50 -9.14 5.29
CA LYS A 78 12.07 -9.45 3.97
C LYS A 78 12.58 -8.23 3.21
N TYR A 79 12.25 -7.02 3.66
CA TYR A 79 12.78 -5.79 3.07
C TYR A 79 14.14 -5.44 3.69
N ASP A 80 15.15 -5.17 2.87
CA ASP A 80 16.53 -4.92 3.32
C ASP A 80 16.67 -3.74 4.29
N ARG A 81 15.75 -2.77 4.24
CA ARG A 81 15.72 -1.60 5.15
C ARG A 81 14.58 -1.69 6.16
N TYR A 82 14.15 -2.90 6.50
CA TYR A 82 13.10 -3.12 7.48
C TYR A 82 13.51 -2.62 8.87
N SER A 83 12.55 -2.03 9.57
CA SER A 83 12.64 -1.71 10.99
C SER A 83 11.33 -2.08 11.67
N ALA A 84 11.38 -2.83 12.77
CA ALA A 84 10.19 -3.28 13.49
C ALA A 84 9.32 -2.14 14.02
N TYR A 85 9.93 -0.98 14.27
CA TYR A 85 9.26 0.21 14.79
C TYR A 85 8.98 1.26 13.71
N SER A 86 9.20 0.93 12.43
CA SER A 86 8.83 1.82 11.33
C SER A 86 7.30 1.91 11.20
N PRO A 87 6.76 3.10 10.88
CA PRO A 87 5.35 3.25 10.55
C PRO A 87 4.85 2.28 9.46
N HIS A 88 5.68 1.93 8.46
CA HIS A 88 5.30 0.95 7.42
C HIS A 88 5.08 -0.46 8.00
N SER A 89 5.95 -0.89 8.90
CA SER A 89 5.86 -2.20 9.57
C SER A 89 4.69 -2.27 10.56
N MET A 90 4.21 -1.12 11.02
CA MET A 90 3.06 -0.99 11.92
C MET A 90 1.75 -0.64 11.17
N GLY A 91 1.74 -0.72 9.83
CA GLY A 91 0.57 -0.44 9.00
C GLY A 91 0.09 1.01 9.06
N GLY A 92 0.96 1.95 9.40
CA GLY A 92 0.65 3.36 9.62
C GLY A 92 1.22 4.32 8.57
N ALA A 93 1.93 3.82 7.56
CA ALA A 93 2.49 4.64 6.49
C ALA A 93 2.43 3.94 5.13
N ILE A 94 2.42 4.75 4.07
CA ILE A 94 2.53 4.37 2.68
C ILE A 94 3.39 5.42 1.96
N ASP A 95 4.19 4.98 1.01
CA ASP A 95 4.84 5.82 0.00
C ASP A 95 4.01 5.70 -1.30
N LEU A 96 3.82 6.78 -2.04
CA LEU A 96 2.99 6.77 -3.24
C LEU A 96 3.43 7.80 -4.27
N ASP A 97 3.07 7.52 -5.52
CA ASP A 97 3.12 8.49 -6.62
C ASP A 97 1.69 8.84 -7.06
N VAL A 98 1.46 10.11 -7.38
CA VAL A 98 0.20 10.57 -8.00
C VAL A 98 0.45 10.81 -9.49
N TYR A 99 -0.33 10.18 -10.35
CA TYR A 99 -0.07 10.20 -11.80
C TYR A 99 0.00 11.63 -12.35
N GLY A 100 1.10 11.94 -13.06
CA GLY A 100 1.33 13.25 -13.67
C GLY A 100 1.59 14.38 -12.67
N MET A 101 1.98 14.06 -11.43
CA MET A 101 2.40 15.04 -10.41
C MET A 101 3.80 14.65 -9.91
N GLY A 102 4.66 15.65 -9.72
CA GLY A 102 5.94 15.51 -9.04
C GLY A 102 5.77 15.48 -7.52
N ALA A 103 6.82 15.07 -6.81
CA ALA A 103 6.80 14.98 -5.34
C ALA A 103 6.50 16.33 -4.65
N GLU A 104 6.96 17.44 -5.23
CA GLU A 104 6.74 18.79 -4.70
C GLU A 104 5.27 19.26 -4.80
N GLU A 105 4.43 18.54 -5.55
CA GLU A 105 3.03 18.89 -5.79
C GLU A 105 2.05 18.10 -4.90
N VAL A 106 2.53 17.11 -4.13
CA VAL A 106 1.70 16.10 -3.43
C VAL A 106 1.59 16.35 -1.94
#